data_AF-D7BSY7-F1
#
_entry.id   AF-D7BSY7-F1
#
_cell.length_a   1.000
_cell.length_b   1.000
_cell.length_c   1.000
_cell.angle_alpha   90.00
_cell.angle_beta   90.00
_cell.angle_gamma   90.00
#
_symmetry.space_group_name_H-M   'P 1'
#
loop_
_entity.id
_entity.type
_entity.pdbx_description
1 polymer ?
#
loop_
_entity_poly.entity_id
_entity_poly.type
_entity_poly.pdbx_seq_one_letter_code
_entity_poly.pdbx_strand_id
1 'polypeptide(L)'
;MATFTYTNLLTMDLGKLGTAVTDWKTMVGNLAKLKTEVSRGLVAKSEAARWEGVNATVTREFVRSTAKEFGDLHLEAESIHNVLQDAHTELSAVQKRAKQLDEEARKGGKVDPGMSVSDNGNGTVTVRALCSKKFPLYSQRSKDLEQWYADTLTGLVAHASEIDAAVSRALKNSHGGEPLNPGHAKYTSLDEDQLPRAVKLAALGGDANPRQRAELGRLWQSLSPEARAQLWKEHKKDLLAAGLLETTIKRLSPDAGSGPHGAETPGMTEVMTGAKMQLLAERADALGMTDAGRHMAHYLSNSGSPMFLPVDKMLSDDKGFQAHIEKQIRDNQNEWRKKALAEFWRNGGRPVAIPVQTGNRGYTFDREKNPNWFFAVGSTGSNVTGVVTVEPDASGKPKVGLDYQTNAWDRYNWDKGKGVDIGKIHIPDGQPSRLHTTGLAQEFSVSGSSSVKHYDLGGSTPNNGPLPKPDEPWR
;
A
#
# COMPACT_ATOMS: atom_id res chain seq x y z
N MET A 1 -25.11 -8.62 -13.52
CA MET A 1 -24.63 -7.22 -13.61
C MET A 1 -23.32 -7.24 -14.39
N ALA A 2 -23.10 -6.28 -15.29
CA ALA A 2 -21.82 -6.16 -15.98
C ALA A 2 -20.70 -5.89 -14.96
N THR A 3 -19.53 -6.51 -15.14
CA THR A 3 -18.37 -6.28 -14.28
C THR A 3 -17.90 -4.83 -14.45
N PHE A 4 -17.64 -4.12 -13.34
CA PHE A 4 -17.08 -2.77 -13.37
C PHE A 4 -15.67 -2.79 -13.97
N THR A 5 -15.38 -1.87 -14.90
CA THR A 5 -14.16 -1.91 -15.73
C THR A 5 -13.24 -0.69 -15.56
N TYR A 6 -12.05 -0.76 -16.17
CA TYR A 6 -11.09 0.34 -16.18
C TYR A 6 -11.64 1.59 -16.88
N THR A 7 -12.29 1.42 -18.03
CA THR A 7 -12.95 2.51 -18.73
C THR A 7 -14.02 3.14 -17.85
N ASN A 8 -14.84 2.34 -17.14
CA ASN A 8 -15.82 2.89 -16.20
C ASN A 8 -15.15 3.75 -15.11
N LEU A 9 -14.03 3.29 -14.53
CA LEU A 9 -13.28 4.06 -13.54
C LEU A 9 -12.81 5.41 -14.07
N LEU A 10 -12.23 5.43 -15.27
CA LEU A 10 -11.71 6.68 -15.86
C LEU A 10 -12.82 7.68 -16.25
N THR A 11 -13.96 7.18 -16.72
CA THR A 11 -15.03 8.01 -17.29
C THR A 11 -16.19 8.27 -16.35
N MET A 12 -16.23 7.67 -15.14
CA MET A 12 -17.33 7.93 -14.21
C MET A 12 -17.45 9.43 -13.88
N ASP A 13 -18.68 9.93 -13.93
CA ASP A 13 -19.01 11.30 -13.57
C ASP A 13 -19.33 11.39 -12.07
N LEU A 14 -18.30 11.63 -11.28
CA LEU A 14 -18.42 11.84 -9.83
C LEU A 14 -19.09 13.17 -9.47
N GLY A 15 -19.29 14.08 -10.43
CA GLY A 15 -20.00 15.34 -10.20
C GLY A 15 -21.44 15.11 -9.77
N LYS A 16 -22.13 14.13 -10.37
CA LYS A 16 -23.50 13.76 -9.97
C LYS A 16 -23.57 13.19 -8.56
N LEU A 17 -22.58 12.40 -8.16
CA LEU A 17 -22.49 11.91 -6.78
C LEU A 17 -22.25 13.07 -5.82
N GLY A 18 -21.39 14.04 -6.18
CA GLY A 18 -21.20 15.27 -5.41
C GLY A 18 -22.47 16.12 -5.27
N THR A 19 -23.31 16.19 -6.31
CA THR A 19 -24.65 16.81 -6.22
C THR A 19 -25.54 16.06 -5.23
N ALA A 20 -25.63 14.73 -5.33
CA ALA A 20 -26.42 13.92 -4.40
C ALA A 20 -25.95 14.10 -2.94
N VAL A 21 -24.64 14.19 -2.69
CA VAL A 21 -24.08 14.51 -1.37
C VAL A 21 -24.61 15.85 -0.85
N THR A 22 -24.65 16.87 -1.70
CA THR A 22 -25.13 18.22 -1.36
C THR A 22 -26.64 18.23 -1.08
N ASP A 23 -27.42 17.49 -1.86
CA ASP A 23 -28.87 17.38 -1.69
C ASP A 23 -29.21 16.67 -0.37
N TRP A 24 -28.53 15.56 -0.07
CA TRP A 24 -28.71 14.86 1.20
C TRP A 24 -28.27 15.70 2.39
N LYS A 25 -27.18 16.47 2.27
CA LYS A 25 -26.81 17.46 3.30
C LYS A 25 -27.92 18.47 3.58
N THR A 26 -28.58 18.93 2.52
CA THR A 26 -29.72 19.85 2.62
C THR A 26 -30.90 19.17 3.30
N MET A 27 -31.19 17.91 2.95
CA MET A 27 -32.23 17.11 3.60
C MET A 27 -31.98 16.95 5.10
N VAL A 28 -30.74 16.62 5.50
CA VAL A 28 -30.33 16.55 6.91
C VAL A 28 -30.66 17.84 7.65
N GLY A 29 -30.30 18.99 7.07
CA GLY A 29 -30.58 20.31 7.66
C GLY A 29 -32.08 20.63 7.76
N ASN A 30 -32.88 20.23 6.78
CA ASN A 30 -34.33 20.42 6.80
C ASN A 30 -35.02 19.53 7.83
N LEU A 31 -34.63 18.25 7.93
CA LEU A 31 -35.16 17.32 8.93
C LEU A 31 -34.75 17.73 10.35
N ALA A 32 -33.55 18.28 10.55
CA ALA A 32 -33.14 18.84 11.83
C ALA A 32 -34.05 19.99 12.29
N LYS A 33 -34.45 20.87 11.35
CA LYS A 33 -35.42 21.95 11.62
C LYS A 33 -36.79 21.38 11.98
N LEU A 34 -37.33 20.46 11.17
CA LEU A 34 -38.63 19.83 11.42
C LEU A 34 -38.67 19.09 12.77
N LYS A 35 -37.63 18.32 13.10
CA LYS A 35 -37.46 17.67 14.41
C LYS A 35 -37.57 18.68 15.56
N THR A 36 -36.92 19.84 15.41
CA THR A 36 -36.95 20.92 16.41
C THR A 36 -38.33 21.56 16.51
N GLU A 37 -38.98 21.84 15.38
CA GLU A 37 -40.31 22.42 15.31
C GLU A 37 -41.39 21.51 15.89
N VAL A 38 -41.33 20.20 15.59
CA VAL A 38 -42.27 19.21 16.15
C VAL A 38 -42.10 19.07 17.66
N SER A 39 -40.86 19.08 18.15
CA SER A 39 -40.57 19.01 19.60
C SER A 39 -41.05 20.26 20.34
N ARG A 40 -40.71 21.47 19.84
CA ARG A 40 -41.11 22.74 20.47
C ARG A 40 -42.57 23.10 20.23
N GLY A 41 -43.15 22.58 19.16
CA GLY A 41 -44.53 22.82 18.75
C GLY A 41 -45.45 21.75 19.33
N LEU A 42 -45.58 20.62 18.65
CA LEU A 42 -46.55 19.58 18.99
C LEU A 42 -46.33 19.01 20.38
N VAL A 43 -45.11 18.55 20.68
CA VAL A 43 -44.81 17.91 21.97
C VAL A 43 -45.01 18.90 23.11
N ALA A 44 -44.27 20.02 23.11
CA ALA A 44 -44.35 21.00 24.20
C ALA A 44 -45.78 21.55 24.43
N LYS A 45 -46.54 21.83 23.36
CA LYS A 45 -47.94 22.29 23.51
C LYS A 45 -48.86 21.20 24.04
N SER A 46 -48.70 19.96 23.59
CA SER A 46 -49.51 18.83 24.08
C SER A 46 -49.27 18.54 25.56
N GLU A 47 -48.03 18.67 26.02
CA GLU A 47 -47.66 18.50 27.43
C GLU A 47 -48.12 19.68 28.29
N ALA A 48 -48.02 20.92 27.79
CA ALA A 48 -48.45 22.11 28.52
C ALA A 48 -49.97 22.29 28.59
N ALA A 49 -50.73 21.63 27.72
CA ALA A 49 -52.18 21.72 27.72
C ALA A 49 -52.77 21.12 29.01
N ARG A 50 -53.72 21.83 29.64
CA ARG A 50 -54.50 21.37 30.80
C ARG A 50 -55.57 20.32 30.44
N TRP A 51 -55.32 19.57 29.37
CA TRP A 51 -56.24 18.60 28.82
C TRP A 51 -56.04 17.24 29.50
N GLU A 52 -57.12 16.65 29.99
CA GLU A 52 -57.11 15.45 30.83
C GLU A 52 -58.12 14.39 30.34
N GLY A 53 -57.94 13.16 30.83
CA GLY A 53 -58.74 11.99 30.45
C GLY A 53 -58.05 11.09 29.42
N VAL A 54 -58.68 9.95 29.12
CA VAL A 54 -58.10 8.87 28.28
C VAL A 54 -57.65 9.37 26.90
N ASN A 55 -58.46 10.23 26.27
CA ASN A 55 -58.12 10.81 24.96
C ASN A 55 -56.83 11.64 25.01
N ALA A 56 -56.60 12.36 26.11
CA ALA A 56 -55.39 13.15 26.32
C ALA A 56 -54.14 12.27 26.42
N THR A 57 -54.24 11.13 27.11
CA THR A 57 -53.15 10.16 27.23
C THR A 57 -52.75 9.60 25.86
N VAL A 58 -53.72 9.07 25.11
CA VAL A 58 -53.48 8.47 23.79
C VAL A 58 -52.91 9.48 22.80
N THR A 59 -53.46 10.69 22.76
CA THR A 59 -53.01 11.72 21.82
C THR A 59 -51.61 12.22 22.14
N ARG A 60 -51.25 12.39 23.43
CA ARG A 60 -49.88 12.75 23.81
C ARG A 60 -48.87 11.68 23.41
N GLU A 61 -49.22 10.40 23.57
CA GLU A 61 -48.37 9.30 23.12
C GLU A 61 -48.20 9.29 21.60
N PHE A 62 -49.29 9.47 20.85
CA PHE A 62 -49.24 9.60 19.40
C PHE A 62 -48.34 10.77 18.96
N VAL A 63 -48.48 11.94 19.58
CA VAL A 63 -47.63 13.12 19.31
C VAL A 63 -46.16 12.84 19.58
N ARG A 64 -45.84 12.16 20.69
CA ARG A 64 -44.46 11.75 21.02
C ARG A 64 -43.92 10.76 20.01
N SER A 65 -44.72 9.79 19.58
CA SER A 65 -44.34 8.83 18.53
C SER A 65 -44.05 9.54 17.22
N THR A 66 -44.93 10.44 16.78
CA THR A 66 -44.70 11.25 15.57
C THR A 66 -43.41 12.07 15.69
N ALA A 67 -43.15 12.69 16.85
CA ALA A 67 -41.91 13.43 17.07
C ALA A 67 -40.66 12.54 16.99
N LYS A 68 -40.75 11.28 17.45
CA LYS A 68 -39.69 10.29 17.32
C LYS A 68 -39.41 9.97 15.86
N GLU A 69 -40.43 9.80 15.01
CA GLU A 69 -40.26 9.53 13.58
C GLU A 69 -39.43 10.62 12.87
N PHE A 70 -39.65 11.91 13.19
CA PHE A 70 -38.80 12.99 12.66
C PHE A 70 -37.35 12.91 13.15
N GLY A 71 -37.13 12.38 14.35
CA GLY A 71 -35.81 12.08 14.88
C GLY A 71 -35.12 10.96 14.11
N ASP A 72 -35.84 9.88 13.83
CA ASP A 72 -35.33 8.70 13.12
C ASP A 72 -35.07 9.02 11.65
N LEU A 73 -35.97 9.75 10.97
CA LEU A 73 -35.75 10.27 9.61
C LEU A 73 -34.50 11.14 9.51
N HIS A 74 -34.26 12.00 10.50
CA HIS A 74 -33.07 12.83 10.52
C HIS A 74 -31.79 11.99 10.64
N LEU A 75 -31.80 10.94 11.46
CA LEU A 75 -30.67 10.02 11.62
C LEU A 75 -30.41 9.20 10.36
N GLU A 76 -31.47 8.68 9.71
CA GLU A 76 -31.35 7.98 8.43
C GLU A 76 -30.75 8.90 7.35
N ALA A 77 -31.26 10.14 7.23
CA ALA A 77 -30.74 11.10 6.27
C ALA A 77 -29.27 11.47 6.54
N GLU A 78 -28.88 11.59 7.81
CA GLU A 78 -27.49 11.85 8.22
C GLU A 78 -26.58 10.68 7.85
N SER A 79 -27.03 9.46 8.11
CA SER A 79 -26.34 8.23 7.72
C SER A 79 -26.12 8.15 6.21
N ILE A 80 -27.17 8.40 5.41
CA ILE A 80 -27.09 8.42 3.95
C ILE A 80 -26.12 9.50 3.47
N HIS A 81 -26.20 10.71 4.03
CA HIS A 81 -25.29 11.80 3.67
C HIS A 81 -23.82 11.41 3.91
N ASN A 82 -23.50 10.86 5.09
CA ASN A 82 -22.13 10.50 5.46
C ASN A 82 -21.57 9.39 4.56
N VAL A 83 -22.36 8.35 4.29
CA VAL A 83 -21.98 7.26 3.37
C VAL A 83 -21.66 7.80 1.98
N LEU A 84 -22.52 8.67 1.43
CA LEU A 84 -22.31 9.24 0.09
C LEU A 84 -21.10 10.19 0.06
N GLN A 85 -20.91 10.99 1.11
CA GLN A 85 -19.80 11.93 1.22
C GLN A 85 -18.44 11.21 1.25
N ASP A 86 -18.38 10.11 1.99
CA ASP A 86 -17.15 9.31 2.10
C ASP A 86 -16.87 8.57 0.79
N ALA A 87 -17.89 7.94 0.21
CA ALA A 87 -17.81 7.31 -1.11
C ALA A 87 -17.32 8.27 -2.20
N HIS A 88 -17.86 9.50 -2.23
CA HIS A 88 -17.43 10.53 -3.17
C HIS A 88 -15.95 10.88 -2.99
N THR A 89 -15.50 10.97 -1.73
CA THR A 89 -14.10 11.29 -1.40
C THR A 89 -13.17 10.17 -1.83
N GLU A 90 -13.48 8.93 -1.45
CA GLU A 90 -12.68 7.74 -1.80
C GLU A 90 -12.61 7.51 -3.31
N LEU A 91 -13.77 7.47 -3.99
CA LEU A 91 -13.82 7.24 -5.44
C LEU A 91 -13.10 8.34 -6.23
N SER A 92 -13.19 9.59 -5.77
CA SER A 92 -12.46 10.71 -6.38
C SER A 92 -10.93 10.50 -6.27
N ALA A 93 -10.45 10.03 -5.13
CA ALA A 93 -9.04 9.74 -4.93
C ALA A 93 -8.57 8.57 -5.82
N VAL A 94 -9.34 7.48 -5.87
CA VAL A 94 -9.05 6.31 -6.71
C VAL A 94 -9.04 6.67 -8.19
N GLN A 95 -10.05 7.39 -8.69
CA GLN A 95 -10.11 7.84 -10.09
C GLN A 95 -8.94 8.77 -10.41
N LYS A 96 -8.63 9.73 -9.54
CA LYS A 96 -7.49 10.65 -9.75
C LYS A 96 -6.18 9.88 -9.84
N ARG A 97 -5.96 8.89 -8.97
CA ARG A 97 -4.75 8.06 -9.00
C ARG A 97 -4.65 7.24 -10.28
N ALA A 98 -5.76 6.65 -10.73
CA ALA A 98 -5.81 5.89 -11.98
C ALA A 98 -5.45 6.77 -13.19
N LYS A 99 -6.04 7.98 -13.30
CA LYS A 99 -5.72 8.96 -14.35
C LYS A 99 -4.25 9.38 -14.34
N GLN A 100 -3.67 9.58 -13.15
CA GLN A 100 -2.24 9.92 -13.03
C GLN A 100 -1.34 8.78 -13.51
N LEU A 101 -1.66 7.54 -13.17
CA LEU A 101 -0.88 6.37 -13.58
C LEU A 101 -1.03 6.08 -15.08
N ASP A 102 -2.21 6.29 -15.66
CA ASP A 102 -2.42 6.20 -17.12
C ASP A 102 -1.51 7.18 -17.86
N GLU A 103 -1.52 8.45 -17.44
CA GLU A 103 -0.67 9.48 -18.04
C GLU A 103 0.83 9.18 -17.83
N GLU A 104 1.22 8.72 -16.64
CA GLU A 104 2.59 8.31 -16.34
C GLU A 104 3.05 7.15 -17.23
N ALA A 105 2.19 6.14 -17.44
CA ALA A 105 2.47 5.01 -18.31
C ALA A 105 2.60 5.45 -19.77
N ARG A 106 1.67 6.27 -20.27
CA ARG A 106 1.69 6.78 -21.65
C ARG A 106 2.92 7.63 -21.94
N LYS A 107 3.29 8.50 -21.01
CA LYS A 107 4.44 9.40 -21.15
C LYS A 107 5.78 8.66 -21.15
N GLY A 108 5.89 7.58 -20.40
CA GLY A 108 7.15 6.87 -20.19
C GLY A 108 8.19 7.71 -19.43
N GLY A 109 9.46 7.33 -19.54
CA GLY A 109 10.56 7.93 -18.78
C GLY A 109 11.83 8.17 -19.58
N LYS A 110 12.88 8.64 -18.89
CA LYS A 110 14.21 8.81 -19.52
C LYS A 110 14.78 7.47 -20.02
N VAL A 111 14.56 6.42 -19.23
CA VAL A 111 15.04 5.06 -19.42
C VAL A 111 13.91 4.04 -19.65
N ASP A 112 12.66 4.51 -19.75
CA ASP A 112 11.47 3.66 -19.88
C ASP A 112 10.67 4.05 -21.12
N PRO A 113 10.15 3.08 -21.90
CA PRO A 113 9.27 3.38 -23.02
C PRO A 113 7.93 3.94 -22.54
N GLY A 114 7.25 4.70 -23.40
CA GLY A 114 5.82 4.95 -23.23
C GLY A 114 5.04 3.64 -23.41
N MET A 115 3.89 3.52 -22.74
CA MET A 115 3.09 2.30 -22.71
C MET A 115 1.65 2.57 -23.14
N SER A 116 1.02 1.59 -23.79
CA SER A 116 -0.43 1.56 -23.98
C SER A 116 -1.08 0.82 -22.82
N VAL A 117 -2.19 1.39 -22.34
CA VAL A 117 -3.06 0.79 -21.32
C VAL A 117 -4.36 0.38 -22.00
N SER A 118 -4.85 -0.83 -21.75
CA SER A 118 -6.04 -1.39 -22.38
C SER A 118 -6.96 -2.03 -21.34
N ASP A 119 -8.25 -1.70 -21.41
CA ASP A 119 -9.30 -2.32 -20.62
C ASP A 119 -9.65 -3.70 -21.21
N ASN A 120 -9.59 -4.75 -20.40
CA ASN A 120 -9.96 -6.09 -20.84
C ASN A 120 -11.48 -6.35 -20.74
N GLY A 121 -12.26 -5.41 -20.21
CA GLY A 121 -13.72 -5.52 -20.08
C GLY A 121 -14.20 -6.44 -18.96
N ASN A 122 -13.28 -6.98 -18.16
CA ASN A 122 -13.55 -7.93 -17.08
C ASN A 122 -13.03 -7.45 -15.70
N GLY A 123 -12.75 -6.15 -15.58
CA GLY A 123 -12.17 -5.55 -14.38
C GLY A 123 -10.64 -5.65 -14.28
N THR A 124 -9.97 -6.20 -15.31
CA THR A 124 -8.50 -6.24 -15.38
C THR A 124 -7.96 -5.34 -16.49
N VAL A 125 -6.70 -4.93 -16.33
CA VAL A 125 -6.00 -4.03 -17.24
C VAL A 125 -4.81 -4.75 -17.86
N THR A 126 -4.63 -4.60 -19.17
CA THR A 126 -3.40 -5.00 -19.86
C THR A 126 -2.57 -3.77 -20.19
N VAL A 127 -1.25 -3.84 -19.95
CA VAL A 127 -0.31 -2.78 -20.30
C VAL A 127 0.76 -3.35 -21.22
N ARG A 128 1.12 -2.61 -22.27
CA ARG A 128 2.14 -3.00 -23.24
C ARG A 128 3.08 -1.84 -23.54
N ALA A 129 4.39 -2.10 -23.56
CA ALA A 129 5.37 -1.14 -24.03
C ALA A 129 5.14 -0.83 -25.51
N LEU A 130 5.15 0.46 -25.85
CA LEU A 130 5.10 0.90 -27.24
C LEU A 130 6.45 0.65 -27.92
N CYS A 131 6.41 0.21 -29.18
CA CYS A 131 7.62 0.06 -29.99
C CYS A 131 8.42 1.37 -30.04
N SER A 132 9.69 1.30 -29.66
CA SER A 132 10.60 2.43 -29.65
C SER A 132 11.96 2.04 -30.22
N LYS A 133 12.54 2.89 -31.07
CA LYS A 133 13.93 2.71 -31.53
C LYS A 133 14.95 2.96 -30.41
N LYS A 134 14.55 3.68 -29.36
CA LYS A 134 15.42 4.10 -28.24
C LYS A 134 15.54 3.03 -27.16
N PHE A 135 14.54 2.16 -27.03
CA PHE A 135 14.47 1.17 -25.96
C PHE A 135 14.34 -0.22 -26.57
N PRO A 136 15.21 -1.18 -26.21
CA PRO A 136 15.07 -2.55 -26.69
C PRO A 136 13.70 -3.08 -26.30
N LEU A 137 12.93 -3.48 -27.31
CA LEU A 137 11.64 -4.13 -27.12
C LEU A 137 11.85 -5.42 -26.31
N TYR A 138 10.97 -5.68 -25.36
CA TYR A 138 10.94 -6.92 -24.56
C TYR A 138 12.10 -7.15 -23.57
N SER A 139 12.80 -6.09 -23.13
CA SER A 139 13.68 -6.19 -21.95
C SER A 139 12.89 -6.64 -20.72
N GLN A 140 13.54 -7.32 -19.76
CA GLN A 140 12.82 -7.74 -18.56
C GLN A 140 12.38 -6.53 -17.72
N ARG A 141 13.14 -5.43 -17.70
CA ARG A 141 12.70 -4.16 -17.09
C ARG A 141 11.37 -3.67 -17.68
N SER A 142 11.20 -3.73 -19.01
CA SER A 142 9.95 -3.34 -19.66
C SER A 142 8.79 -4.26 -19.24
N LYS A 143 9.02 -5.58 -19.12
CA LYS A 143 8.02 -6.54 -18.66
C LYS A 143 7.63 -6.31 -17.20
N ASP A 144 8.60 -6.04 -16.33
CA ASP A 144 8.37 -5.75 -14.91
C ASP A 144 7.54 -4.45 -14.76
N LEU A 145 7.79 -3.45 -15.61
CA LEU A 145 7.04 -2.21 -15.65
C LEU A 145 5.62 -2.39 -16.21
N GLU A 146 5.45 -3.17 -17.29
CA GLU A 146 4.12 -3.56 -17.81
C GLU A 146 3.29 -4.24 -16.72
N GLN A 147 3.87 -5.24 -16.04
CA GLN A 147 3.22 -5.98 -14.98
C GLN A 147 2.83 -5.06 -13.81
N TRP A 148 3.75 -4.20 -13.35
CA TRP A 148 3.46 -3.29 -12.24
C TRP A 148 2.30 -2.34 -12.54
N TYR A 149 2.25 -1.73 -13.73
CA TYR A 149 1.12 -0.87 -14.10
C TYR A 149 -0.18 -1.65 -14.24
N ALA A 150 -0.14 -2.83 -14.89
CA ALA A 150 -1.31 -3.69 -15.04
C ALA A 150 -1.90 -4.09 -13.69
N ASP A 151 -1.07 -4.54 -12.76
CA ASP A 151 -1.49 -4.95 -11.41
C ASP A 151 -2.02 -3.76 -10.60
N THR A 152 -1.31 -2.63 -10.65
CA THR A 152 -1.71 -1.43 -9.88
C THR A 152 -3.04 -0.86 -10.39
N LEU A 153 -3.21 -0.74 -11.70
CA LEU A 153 -4.45 -0.23 -12.29
C LEU A 153 -5.62 -1.21 -12.08
N THR A 154 -5.38 -2.52 -12.23
CA THR A 154 -6.37 -3.56 -11.88
C THR A 154 -6.78 -3.47 -10.41
N GLY A 155 -5.82 -3.24 -9.51
CA GLY A 155 -6.07 -3.00 -8.09
C GLY A 155 -6.96 -1.79 -7.83
N LEU A 156 -6.79 -0.68 -8.55
CA LEU A 156 -7.65 0.50 -8.43
C LEU A 156 -9.08 0.26 -8.94
N VAL A 157 -9.25 -0.54 -10.00
CA VAL A 157 -10.58 -0.97 -10.48
C VAL A 157 -11.27 -1.84 -9.43
N ALA A 158 -10.55 -2.78 -8.82
CA ALA A 158 -11.07 -3.58 -7.71
C ALA A 158 -11.43 -2.71 -6.50
N HIS A 159 -10.60 -1.71 -6.17
CA HIS A 159 -10.84 -0.78 -5.06
C HIS A 159 -12.15 -0.01 -5.25
N ALA A 160 -12.35 0.58 -6.43
CA ALA A 160 -13.60 1.29 -6.75
C ALA A 160 -14.82 0.37 -6.67
N SER A 161 -14.69 -0.88 -7.12
CA SER A 161 -15.77 -1.88 -7.03
C SER A 161 -16.09 -2.27 -5.59
N GLU A 162 -15.08 -2.35 -4.72
CA GLU A 162 -15.24 -2.64 -3.30
C GLU A 162 -15.92 -1.49 -2.55
N ILE A 163 -15.57 -0.24 -2.89
CA ILE A 163 -16.23 0.97 -2.37
C ILE A 163 -17.70 0.97 -2.79
N ASP A 164 -18.02 0.76 -4.07
CA ASP A 164 -19.41 0.68 -4.56
C ASP A 164 -20.23 -0.40 -3.84
N ALA A 165 -19.63 -1.57 -3.62
CA ALA A 165 -20.27 -2.64 -2.87
C ALA A 165 -20.49 -2.28 -1.40
N ALA A 166 -19.56 -1.58 -0.75
CA ALA A 166 -19.71 -1.07 0.62
C ALA A 166 -20.81 -0.02 0.71
N VAL A 167 -20.85 0.94 -0.21
CA VAL A 167 -21.92 1.95 -0.32
C VAL A 167 -23.28 1.28 -0.46
N SER A 168 -23.40 0.31 -1.37
CA SER A 168 -24.65 -0.42 -1.58
C SER A 168 -25.17 -1.13 -0.32
N ARG A 169 -24.27 -1.69 0.51
CA ARG A 169 -24.63 -2.30 1.79
C ARG A 169 -24.98 -1.25 2.84
N ALA A 170 -24.15 -0.22 2.98
CA ALA A 170 -24.33 0.85 3.94
C ALA A 170 -25.64 1.62 3.72
N LEU A 171 -26.01 1.90 2.47
CA LEU A 171 -27.28 2.56 2.14
C LEU A 171 -28.49 1.67 2.46
N LYS A 172 -28.44 0.37 2.12
CA LYS A 172 -29.50 -0.58 2.48
C LYS A 172 -29.69 -0.67 4.00
N ASN A 173 -28.58 -0.72 4.74
CA ASN A 173 -28.60 -0.78 6.20
C ASN A 173 -29.08 0.55 6.80
N SER A 174 -28.67 1.69 6.22
CA SER A 174 -29.13 3.02 6.64
C SER A 174 -30.64 3.14 6.53
N HIS A 175 -31.24 2.59 5.47
CA HIS A 175 -32.69 2.59 5.26
C HIS A 175 -33.43 1.54 6.10
N GLY A 176 -32.80 0.42 6.46
CA GLY A 176 -33.43 -0.65 7.25
C GLY A 176 -34.41 -1.54 6.47
N GLY A 177 -34.86 -1.12 5.28
CA GLY A 177 -35.63 -1.94 4.35
C GLY A 177 -37.15 -1.98 4.58
N GLU A 178 -37.65 -1.21 5.55
CA GLU A 178 -39.09 -1.08 5.79
C GLU A 178 -39.66 0.15 5.04
N PRO A 179 -40.61 -0.02 4.10
CA PRO A 179 -41.06 1.08 3.24
C PRO A 179 -41.69 2.27 3.96
N LEU A 180 -42.19 2.07 5.18
CA LEU A 180 -42.94 3.05 5.96
C LEU A 180 -42.30 3.40 7.29
N ASN A 181 -41.08 2.91 7.55
CA ASN A 181 -40.41 3.08 8.82
C ASN A 181 -38.95 3.48 8.58
N PRO A 182 -38.47 4.59 9.15
CA PRO A 182 -37.10 5.03 8.95
C PRO A 182 -36.09 4.02 9.51
N GLY A 183 -34.94 3.94 8.86
CA GLY A 183 -33.86 3.09 9.34
C GLY A 183 -33.20 3.63 10.61
N HIS A 184 -32.53 2.74 11.34
CA HIS A 184 -31.90 3.07 12.62
C HIS A 184 -30.38 2.87 12.64
N ALA A 185 -29.80 2.35 11.56
CA ALA A 185 -28.35 2.23 11.44
C ALA A 185 -27.73 3.62 11.34
N LYS A 186 -26.59 3.80 11.99
CA LYS A 186 -25.84 5.06 12.00
C LYS A 186 -24.50 4.84 11.36
N TYR A 187 -24.29 5.51 10.23
CA TYR A 187 -23.00 5.57 9.56
C TYR A 187 -22.42 6.98 9.70
N THR A 188 -21.17 7.05 10.13
CA THR A 188 -20.38 8.28 10.15
C THR A 188 -19.39 8.35 8.99
N SER A 189 -19.08 7.20 8.39
CA SER A 189 -18.29 7.04 7.17
C SER A 189 -18.64 5.67 6.54
N LEU A 190 -17.81 5.15 5.65
CA LEU A 190 -17.88 3.76 5.22
C LEU A 190 -17.19 2.78 6.19
N ASP A 191 -16.52 3.28 7.24
CA ASP A 191 -15.76 2.46 8.19
C ASP A 191 -16.67 1.44 8.89
N GLU A 192 -17.92 1.78 9.22
CA GLU A 192 -18.85 0.84 9.87
C GLU A 192 -19.19 -0.39 9.00
N ASP A 193 -19.00 -0.32 7.67
CA ASP A 193 -19.08 -1.49 6.77
C ASP A 193 -17.70 -2.14 6.53
N GLN A 194 -16.67 -1.31 6.30
CA GLN A 194 -15.36 -1.75 5.85
C GLN A 194 -14.49 -2.35 6.98
N LEU A 195 -14.51 -1.78 8.19
CA LEU A 195 -13.66 -2.19 9.30
C LEU A 195 -13.92 -3.65 9.72
N PRO A 196 -15.18 -4.12 9.89
CA PRO A 196 -15.43 -5.53 10.21
C PRO A 196 -14.86 -6.50 9.17
N ARG A 197 -14.82 -6.10 7.89
CA ARG A 197 -14.23 -6.90 6.82
C ARG A 197 -12.70 -6.89 6.90
N ALA A 198 -12.10 -5.74 7.18
CA ALA A 198 -10.66 -5.61 7.38
C ALA A 198 -10.18 -6.44 8.59
N VAL A 199 -10.92 -6.45 9.69
CA VAL A 199 -10.66 -7.30 10.87
C VAL A 199 -10.64 -8.79 10.50
N LYS A 200 -11.65 -9.26 9.74
CA LYS A 200 -11.72 -10.66 9.29
C LYS A 200 -10.52 -11.07 8.42
N LEU A 201 -10.08 -10.18 7.53
CA LEU A 201 -8.91 -10.45 6.69
C LEU A 201 -7.61 -10.37 7.47
N ALA A 202 -7.49 -9.41 8.40
CA ALA A 202 -6.33 -9.26 9.26
C ALA A 202 -6.12 -10.53 10.09
N ALA A 203 -7.19 -11.09 10.68
CA ALA A 203 -7.14 -12.31 11.50
C ALA A 203 -6.61 -13.56 10.77
N LEU A 204 -6.54 -13.56 9.43
CA LEU A 204 -5.91 -14.63 8.67
C LEU A 204 -4.38 -14.59 8.76
N GLY A 205 -3.79 -13.44 9.09
CA GLY A 205 -2.34 -13.28 9.21
C GLY A 205 -1.58 -13.84 8.01
N GLY A 206 -0.59 -14.71 8.29
CA GLY A 206 0.21 -15.37 7.26
C GLY A 206 -0.58 -16.29 6.33
N ASP A 207 -1.74 -16.78 6.76
CA ASP A 207 -2.59 -17.71 5.99
C ASP A 207 -3.44 -16.98 4.94
N ALA A 208 -3.47 -15.65 4.95
CA ALA A 208 -4.15 -14.86 3.93
C ALA A 208 -3.54 -15.15 2.54
N ASN A 209 -4.37 -15.51 1.57
CA ASN A 209 -3.94 -15.70 0.20
C ASN A 209 -3.69 -14.34 -0.52
N PRO A 210 -3.05 -14.32 -1.71
CA PRO A 210 -2.72 -13.07 -2.38
C PRO A 210 -3.90 -12.13 -2.65
N ARG A 211 -5.09 -12.67 -2.96
CA ARG A 211 -6.30 -11.86 -3.18
C ARG A 211 -6.78 -11.22 -1.88
N GLN A 212 -6.77 -11.98 -0.79
CA GLN A 212 -7.14 -11.51 0.55
C GLN A 212 -6.18 -10.44 1.07
N ARG A 213 -4.86 -10.61 0.87
CA ARG A 213 -3.85 -9.60 1.23
C ARG A 213 -4.04 -8.31 0.44
N ALA A 214 -4.28 -8.42 -0.88
CA ALA A 214 -4.53 -7.26 -1.72
C ALA A 214 -5.80 -6.50 -1.31
N GLU A 215 -6.87 -7.22 -0.95
CA GLU A 215 -8.10 -6.63 -0.43
C GLU A 215 -7.89 -5.94 0.93
N LEU A 216 -7.18 -6.59 1.85
CA LEU A 216 -6.81 -5.99 3.14
C LEU A 216 -6.01 -4.69 2.94
N GLY A 217 -5.06 -4.68 2.00
CA GLY A 217 -4.30 -3.48 1.64
C GLY A 217 -5.18 -2.34 1.13
N ARG A 218 -6.20 -2.63 0.32
CA ARG A 218 -7.16 -1.63 -0.17
C ARG A 218 -8.08 -1.11 0.93
N LEU A 219 -8.62 -2.00 1.76
CA LEU A 219 -9.40 -1.62 2.94
C LEU A 219 -8.56 -0.74 3.88
N TRP A 220 -7.30 -1.08 4.11
CA TRP A 220 -6.39 -0.24 4.89
C TRP A 220 -6.19 1.17 4.29
N GLN A 221 -6.26 1.34 2.97
CA GLN A 221 -6.23 2.66 2.35
C GLN A 221 -7.56 3.41 2.46
N SER A 222 -8.69 2.70 2.43
CA SER A 222 -10.03 3.28 2.61
C SER A 222 -10.29 3.74 4.04
N LEU A 223 -9.94 2.91 5.02
CA LEU A 223 -10.27 3.15 6.42
C LEU A 223 -9.75 4.50 6.91
N SER A 224 -10.59 5.19 7.69
CA SER A 224 -10.18 6.44 8.34
C SER A 224 -8.96 6.24 9.24
N PRO A 225 -8.18 7.30 9.52
CA PRO A 225 -7.06 7.22 10.47
C PRO A 225 -7.45 6.63 11.83
N GLU A 226 -8.66 6.89 12.31
CA GLU A 226 -9.17 6.35 13.58
C GLU A 226 -9.48 4.85 13.47
N ALA A 227 -10.21 4.42 12.44
CA ALA A 227 -10.52 3.00 12.21
C ALA A 227 -9.24 2.17 11.99
N ARG A 228 -8.24 2.73 11.28
CA ARG A 228 -6.91 2.14 11.18
C ARG A 228 -6.20 2.02 12.51
N ALA A 229 -6.33 3.02 13.39
CA ALA A 229 -5.71 2.97 14.72
C ALA A 229 -6.30 1.83 15.56
N GLN A 230 -7.62 1.66 15.51
CA GLN A 230 -8.30 0.52 16.12
C GLN A 230 -7.78 -0.80 15.56
N LEU A 231 -7.82 -0.96 14.23
CA LEU A 231 -7.36 -2.17 13.56
C LEU A 231 -5.90 -2.48 13.86
N TRP A 232 -5.03 -1.47 13.82
CA TRP A 232 -3.60 -1.61 14.14
C TRP A 232 -3.39 -2.04 15.58
N LYS A 233 -4.05 -1.38 16.54
CA LYS A 233 -3.91 -1.68 17.96
C LYS A 233 -4.33 -3.12 18.29
N GLU A 234 -5.41 -3.59 17.70
CA GLU A 234 -5.99 -4.90 17.99
C GLU A 234 -5.30 -6.04 17.21
N HIS A 235 -4.85 -5.78 15.97
CA HIS A 235 -4.39 -6.81 15.04
C HIS A 235 -2.98 -6.59 14.48
N LYS A 236 -2.14 -5.74 15.09
CA LYS A 236 -0.79 -5.41 14.59
C LYS A 236 -0.01 -6.63 14.09
N LYS A 237 0.10 -7.69 14.90
CA LYS A 237 0.90 -8.87 14.55
C LYS A 237 0.34 -9.57 13.31
N ASP A 238 -0.97 -9.73 13.22
CA ASP A 238 -1.61 -10.42 12.10
C ASP A 238 -1.55 -9.57 10.83
N LEU A 239 -1.73 -8.25 10.93
CA LEU A 239 -1.53 -7.31 9.82
C LEU A 239 -0.10 -7.38 9.25
N LEU A 240 0.91 -7.44 10.14
CA LEU A 240 2.30 -7.59 9.73
C LEU A 240 2.55 -8.96 9.07
N ALA A 241 2.00 -10.04 9.64
CA ALA A 241 2.09 -11.38 9.05
C ALA A 241 1.37 -11.49 7.70
N ALA A 242 0.29 -10.73 7.49
CA ALA A 242 -0.43 -10.62 6.22
C ALA A 242 0.29 -9.72 5.19
N GLY A 243 1.46 -9.15 5.54
CA GLY A 243 2.26 -8.34 4.62
C GLY A 243 1.73 -6.91 4.43
N LEU A 244 1.01 -6.32 5.40
CA LEU A 244 0.43 -4.98 5.24
C LEU A 244 1.46 -3.90 4.88
N LEU A 245 2.72 -4.05 5.32
CA LEU A 245 3.81 -3.12 5.02
C LEU A 245 4.56 -3.45 3.72
N GLU A 246 4.08 -4.39 2.90
CA GLU A 246 4.65 -4.66 1.58
C GLU A 246 4.68 -3.37 0.74
N THR A 247 5.79 -3.19 0.04
CA THR A 247 6.06 -1.95 -0.69
C THR A 247 5.25 -1.86 -1.99
N THR A 248 4.60 -0.71 -2.20
CA THR A 248 3.77 -0.47 -3.40
C THR A 248 4.50 0.25 -4.55
N ILE A 249 5.76 0.64 -4.34
CA ILE A 249 6.54 1.35 -5.37
C ILE A 249 7.03 0.41 -6.47
N LYS A 250 7.37 1.00 -7.61
CA LYS A 250 8.01 0.31 -8.74
C LYS A 250 9.34 -0.32 -8.32
N ARG A 251 9.39 -1.65 -8.31
CA ARG A 251 10.60 -2.43 -8.05
C ARG A 251 11.30 -2.79 -9.35
N LEU A 252 12.02 -1.83 -9.92
CA LEU A 252 12.68 -1.99 -11.22
C LEU A 252 14.20 -1.94 -11.05
N SER A 253 14.92 -2.79 -11.78
CA SER A 253 16.38 -2.70 -11.93
C SER A 253 16.75 -1.42 -12.67
N PRO A 254 17.78 -0.64 -12.25
CA PRO A 254 18.21 0.56 -12.95
C PRO A 254 18.50 0.37 -14.45
N ASP A 255 18.89 -0.83 -14.87
CA ASP A 255 19.28 -1.17 -16.24
C ASP A 255 18.36 -2.25 -16.87
N ALA A 256 18.65 -2.60 -18.14
CA ALA A 256 17.82 -3.51 -18.94
C ALA A 256 18.21 -5.01 -18.81
N GLY A 257 19.31 -5.32 -18.13
CA GLY A 257 19.94 -6.65 -18.06
C GLY A 257 20.74 -7.01 -19.32
N SER A 258 21.16 -8.27 -19.39
CA SER A 258 22.02 -8.81 -20.45
C SER A 258 21.31 -9.12 -21.77
N GLY A 259 19.97 -9.02 -21.80
CA GLY A 259 19.14 -9.41 -22.94
C GLY A 259 18.33 -10.70 -22.69
N PRO A 260 17.74 -11.31 -23.73
CA PRO A 260 16.95 -12.52 -23.56
C PRO A 260 17.80 -13.74 -23.19
N HIS A 261 17.29 -14.56 -22.27
CA HIS A 261 17.91 -15.82 -21.85
C HIS A 261 17.93 -16.85 -23.00
N GLY A 262 19.06 -17.52 -23.18
CA GLY A 262 19.19 -18.62 -24.16
C GLY A 262 18.98 -18.22 -25.63
N ALA A 263 19.14 -16.93 -25.97
CA ALA A 263 19.03 -16.43 -27.34
C ALA A 263 20.22 -16.81 -28.24
N GLU A 264 21.35 -17.20 -27.64
CA GLU A 264 22.60 -17.55 -28.32
C GLU A 264 23.00 -19.00 -28.01
N THR A 265 23.94 -19.55 -28.80
CA THR A 265 24.53 -20.87 -28.54
C THR A 265 25.83 -20.72 -27.74
N PRO A 266 26.04 -21.52 -26.68
CA PRO A 266 27.27 -21.46 -25.89
C PRO A 266 28.48 -21.97 -26.67
N GLY A 267 29.62 -21.31 -26.50
CA GLY A 267 30.93 -21.81 -26.92
C GLY A 267 31.76 -22.35 -25.75
N MET A 268 32.97 -22.84 -26.05
CA MET A 268 33.92 -23.30 -25.03
C MET A 268 34.31 -22.19 -24.04
N THR A 269 34.35 -20.93 -24.50
CA THR A 269 34.66 -19.79 -23.64
C THR A 269 33.62 -19.64 -22.52
N GLU A 270 32.33 -19.73 -22.84
CA GLU A 270 31.26 -19.61 -21.86
C GLU A 270 31.25 -20.79 -20.89
N VAL A 271 31.49 -22.02 -21.37
CA VAL A 271 31.64 -23.19 -20.48
C VAL A 271 32.79 -22.99 -19.49
N MET A 272 33.94 -22.49 -19.97
CA MET A 272 35.10 -22.20 -19.11
C MET A 272 34.84 -21.04 -18.14
N THR A 273 34.10 -20.01 -18.57
CA THR A 273 33.67 -18.91 -17.69
C THR A 273 32.76 -19.43 -16.58
N GLY A 274 31.77 -20.28 -16.91
CA GLY A 274 30.90 -20.93 -15.94
C GLY A 274 31.67 -21.74 -14.91
N ALA A 275 32.66 -22.54 -15.36
CA ALA A 275 33.53 -23.30 -14.45
C ALA A 275 34.35 -22.41 -13.50
N LYS A 276 34.88 -21.27 -13.99
CA LYS A 276 35.59 -20.30 -13.14
C LYS A 276 34.66 -19.67 -12.10
N MET A 277 33.45 -19.28 -12.50
CA MET A 277 32.45 -18.72 -11.59
C MET A 277 32.00 -19.74 -10.54
N GLN A 278 31.81 -20.99 -10.94
CA GLN A 278 31.49 -22.08 -10.01
C GLN A 278 32.58 -22.24 -8.94
N LEU A 279 33.86 -22.21 -9.35
CA LEU A 279 34.99 -22.25 -8.42
C LEU A 279 35.01 -21.04 -7.47
N LEU A 280 34.63 -19.85 -7.94
CA LEU A 280 34.51 -18.67 -7.08
C LEU A 280 33.36 -18.82 -6.08
N ALA A 281 32.21 -19.33 -6.50
CA ALA A 281 31.06 -19.57 -5.64
C ALA A 281 31.40 -20.56 -4.51
N GLU A 282 32.07 -21.67 -4.85
CA GLU A 282 32.50 -22.70 -3.88
C GLU A 282 33.55 -22.20 -2.88
N ARG A 283 34.38 -21.23 -3.27
CA ARG A 283 35.41 -20.64 -2.40
C ARG A 283 34.95 -19.41 -1.64
N ALA A 284 33.75 -18.92 -1.92
CA ALA A 284 33.28 -17.64 -1.40
C ALA A 284 33.22 -17.60 0.14
N ASP A 285 32.79 -18.70 0.77
CA ASP A 285 32.73 -18.82 2.23
C ASP A 285 34.11 -18.67 2.89
N ALA A 286 35.13 -19.31 2.32
CA ALA A 286 36.51 -19.21 2.81
C ALA A 286 37.09 -17.78 2.68
N LEU A 287 36.47 -16.94 1.84
CA LEU A 287 36.83 -15.53 1.64
C LEU A 287 35.90 -14.56 2.39
N GLY A 288 34.97 -15.07 3.21
CA GLY A 288 33.96 -14.25 3.90
C GLY A 288 32.92 -13.62 2.97
N MET A 289 32.74 -14.19 1.77
CA MET A 289 31.83 -13.72 0.71
C MET A 289 30.64 -14.66 0.51
N THR A 290 30.10 -15.22 1.60
CA THR A 290 29.04 -16.23 1.59
C THR A 290 27.80 -15.83 0.78
N ASP A 291 27.31 -14.60 0.91
CA ASP A 291 26.14 -14.16 0.16
C ASP A 291 26.47 -14.00 -1.33
N ALA A 292 27.66 -13.52 -1.67
CA ALA A 292 28.11 -13.43 -3.07
C ALA A 292 28.18 -14.81 -3.72
N GLY A 293 28.75 -15.79 -3.01
CA GLY A 293 28.78 -17.19 -3.45
C GLY A 293 27.40 -17.77 -3.66
N ARG A 294 26.46 -17.51 -2.73
CA ARG A 294 25.07 -17.96 -2.85
C ARG A 294 24.36 -17.38 -4.07
N HIS A 295 24.51 -16.08 -4.31
CA HIS A 295 23.90 -15.42 -5.49
C HIS A 295 24.51 -15.94 -6.79
N MET A 296 25.83 -16.12 -6.83
CA MET A 296 26.53 -16.67 -8.00
C MET A 296 26.13 -18.12 -8.27
N ALA A 297 26.05 -18.96 -7.24
CA ALA A 297 25.60 -20.35 -7.38
C ALA A 297 24.17 -20.42 -7.91
N HIS A 298 23.27 -19.54 -7.44
CA HIS A 298 21.90 -19.46 -7.95
C HIS A 298 21.83 -19.00 -9.40
N TYR A 299 22.64 -18.01 -9.78
CA TYR A 299 22.79 -17.59 -11.17
C TYR A 299 23.18 -18.78 -12.08
N LEU A 300 24.21 -19.52 -11.67
CA LEU A 300 24.74 -20.69 -12.39
C LEU A 300 23.79 -21.89 -12.36
N SER A 301 22.88 -21.98 -11.40
CA SER A 301 21.81 -23.00 -11.38
C SER A 301 20.81 -22.86 -12.53
N ASN A 302 20.84 -21.70 -13.22
CA ASN A 302 20.01 -21.41 -14.37
C ASN A 302 18.50 -21.45 -14.08
N SER A 303 18.09 -21.19 -12.83
CA SER A 303 16.67 -21.29 -12.43
C SER A 303 15.84 -20.05 -12.80
N GLY A 304 16.46 -18.86 -12.80
CA GLY A 304 15.78 -17.57 -12.96
C GLY A 304 14.79 -17.22 -11.86
N SER A 305 14.64 -18.09 -10.86
CA SER A 305 13.65 -17.92 -9.79
C SER A 305 14.04 -16.77 -8.85
N PRO A 306 13.08 -15.97 -8.35
CA PRO A 306 13.40 -14.89 -7.42
C PRO A 306 14.10 -15.39 -6.16
N MET A 307 15.08 -14.63 -5.67
CA MET A 307 15.77 -14.93 -4.41
C MET A 307 15.44 -13.90 -3.33
N PHE A 308 15.32 -14.36 -2.09
CA PHE A 308 15.07 -13.51 -0.93
C PHE A 308 16.36 -12.77 -0.49
N LEU A 309 16.22 -11.46 -0.23
CA LEU A 309 17.28 -10.65 0.39
C LEU A 309 17.08 -10.57 1.91
N PRO A 310 18.08 -10.99 2.73
CA PRO A 310 18.02 -10.87 4.17
C PRO A 310 18.35 -9.43 4.61
N VAL A 311 17.37 -8.54 4.55
CA VAL A 311 17.59 -7.09 4.75
C VAL A 311 18.13 -6.74 6.15
N ASP A 312 17.72 -7.45 7.22
CA ASP A 312 18.32 -7.25 8.55
C ASP A 312 19.82 -7.54 8.56
N LYS A 313 20.25 -8.61 7.87
CA LYS A 313 21.68 -8.94 7.69
C LYS A 313 22.39 -7.85 6.91
N MET A 314 21.81 -7.37 5.81
CA MET A 314 22.38 -6.27 5.01
C MET A 314 22.60 -5.01 5.86
N LEU A 315 21.61 -4.65 6.69
CA LEU A 315 21.70 -3.50 7.60
C LEU A 315 22.73 -3.70 8.72
N SER A 316 22.88 -4.94 9.20
CA SER A 316 23.88 -5.28 10.22
C SER A 316 25.30 -5.22 9.67
N ASP A 317 25.52 -5.84 8.50
CA ASP A 317 26.82 -6.02 7.85
C ASP A 317 27.37 -4.71 7.27
N ASP A 318 26.51 -3.80 6.78
CA ASP A 318 26.93 -2.57 6.11
C ASP A 318 26.45 -1.29 6.83
N LYS A 319 27.37 -0.58 7.49
CA LYS A 319 27.08 0.68 8.17
C LYS A 319 26.70 1.83 7.23
N GLY A 320 27.15 1.79 5.98
CA GLY A 320 26.77 2.77 4.98
C GLY A 320 25.32 2.58 4.54
N PHE A 321 24.89 1.33 4.34
CA PHE A 321 23.50 1.00 4.03
C PHE A 321 22.59 1.31 5.22
N GLN A 322 23.02 0.98 6.44
CA GLN A 322 22.32 1.39 7.66
C GLN A 322 22.11 2.92 7.70
N ALA A 323 23.18 3.71 7.55
CA ALA A 323 23.10 5.17 7.55
C ALA A 323 22.25 5.72 6.39
N HIS A 324 22.25 5.07 5.23
CA HIS A 324 21.41 5.42 4.09
C HIS A 324 19.93 5.35 4.45
N ILE A 325 19.50 4.25 5.08
CA ILE A 325 18.12 4.05 5.54
C ILE A 325 17.76 4.99 6.69
N GLU A 326 18.66 5.18 7.66
CA GLU A 326 18.45 6.15 8.74
C GLU A 326 18.19 7.55 8.16
N LYS A 327 18.97 7.97 7.16
CA LYS A 327 18.74 9.25 6.47
C LYS A 327 17.36 9.32 5.82
N GLN A 328 16.87 8.25 5.21
CA GLN A 328 15.51 8.23 4.64
C GLN A 328 14.46 8.52 5.71
N ILE A 329 14.58 7.92 6.89
CA ILE A 329 13.65 8.16 8.01
C ILE A 329 13.78 9.59 8.50
N ARG A 330 15.00 10.08 8.75
CA ARG A 330 15.26 11.45 9.23
C ARG A 330 14.73 12.53 8.30
N ASP A 331 14.90 12.36 7.00
CA ASP A 331 14.42 13.31 5.99
C ASP A 331 12.87 13.45 6.02
N ASN A 332 12.14 12.44 6.52
CA ASN A 332 10.67 12.39 6.46
C ASN A 332 9.98 12.49 7.83
N GLN A 333 10.65 12.14 8.93
CA GLN A 333 10.03 11.95 10.24
C GLN A 333 9.25 13.17 10.74
N ASN A 334 9.72 14.39 10.43
CA ASN A 334 9.08 15.62 10.87
C ASN A 334 7.75 15.85 10.16
N GLU A 335 7.69 15.60 8.85
CA GLU A 335 6.46 15.74 8.07
C GLU A 335 5.45 14.64 8.41
N TRP A 336 5.91 13.40 8.60
CA TRP A 336 5.04 12.31 9.06
C TRP A 336 4.43 12.60 10.43
N ARG A 337 5.27 13.00 11.39
CA ARG A 337 4.83 13.41 12.74
C ARG A 337 3.83 14.56 12.68
N LYS A 338 4.12 15.61 11.88
CA LYS A 338 3.24 16.77 11.72
C LYS A 338 1.87 16.38 11.18
N LYS A 339 1.82 15.54 10.14
CA LYS A 339 0.56 15.05 9.56
C LYS A 339 -0.25 14.22 10.56
N ALA A 340 0.41 13.31 11.26
CA ALA A 340 -0.25 12.45 12.24
C ALA A 340 -0.80 13.25 13.44
N LEU A 341 -0.04 14.22 13.95
CA LEU A 341 -0.51 15.12 15.02
C LEU A 341 -1.66 16.02 14.55
N ALA A 342 -1.60 16.56 13.33
CA ALA A 342 -2.69 17.36 12.78
C ALA A 342 -4.00 16.55 12.70
N GLU A 343 -3.91 15.30 12.27
CA GLU A 343 -5.05 14.39 12.21
C GLU A 343 -5.59 14.01 13.59
N PHE A 344 -4.71 13.71 14.54
CA PHE A 344 -5.05 13.46 15.94
C PHE A 344 -5.82 14.65 16.56
N TRP A 345 -5.39 15.89 16.31
CA TRP A 345 -6.14 17.04 16.85
C TRP A 345 -7.44 17.30 16.10
N ARG A 346 -7.47 17.06 14.78
CA ARG A 346 -8.67 17.22 13.94
C ARG A 346 -9.80 16.29 14.37
N ASN A 347 -9.49 15.08 14.83
CA ASN A 347 -10.50 14.10 15.29
C ASN A 347 -10.86 14.21 16.79
N GLY A 348 -10.40 15.26 17.48
CA GLY A 348 -10.69 15.48 18.89
C GLY A 348 -9.77 14.75 19.87
N GLY A 349 -8.58 14.36 19.44
CA GLY A 349 -7.58 13.70 20.29
C GLY A 349 -7.78 12.18 20.43
N ARG A 350 -8.48 11.56 19.48
CA ARG A 350 -8.67 10.11 19.42
C ARG A 350 -7.50 9.46 18.67
N PRO A 351 -7.14 8.19 18.98
CA PRO A 351 -6.02 7.51 18.33
C PRO A 351 -6.10 7.55 16.80
N VAL A 352 -4.96 7.71 16.14
CA VAL A 352 -4.86 7.70 14.67
C VAL A 352 -3.68 6.86 14.21
N ALA A 353 -3.82 6.21 13.06
CA ALA A 353 -2.77 5.50 12.36
C ALA A 353 -2.66 6.00 10.91
N ILE A 354 -1.45 6.41 10.52
CA ILE A 354 -1.15 7.00 9.21
C ILE A 354 -0.12 6.12 8.50
N PRO A 355 -0.45 5.46 7.39
CA PRO A 355 0.56 4.76 6.59
C PRO A 355 1.56 5.76 6.01
N VAL A 356 2.83 5.39 6.04
CA VAL A 356 3.94 6.19 5.54
C VAL A 356 4.84 5.35 4.66
N GLN A 357 5.37 5.97 3.62
CA GLN A 357 6.29 5.33 2.69
C GLN A 357 7.25 6.35 2.10
N THR A 358 8.53 5.99 1.98
CA THR A 358 9.52 6.78 1.24
C THR A 358 9.52 6.40 -0.23
N GLY A 359 9.97 7.33 -1.08
CA GLY A 359 10.28 7.00 -2.47
C GLY A 359 11.50 6.08 -2.59
N ASN A 360 11.65 5.44 -3.75
CA ASN A 360 12.81 4.60 -4.04
C ASN A 360 14.11 5.41 -3.98
N ARG A 361 15.09 4.93 -3.22
CA ARG A 361 16.47 5.45 -3.23
C ARG A 361 17.46 4.31 -3.45
N GLY A 362 18.38 4.53 -4.37
CA GLY A 362 19.48 3.60 -4.64
C GLY A 362 20.59 3.70 -3.60
N TYR A 363 21.21 2.57 -3.30
CA TYR A 363 22.43 2.47 -2.51
C TYR A 363 23.43 1.52 -3.22
N THR A 364 24.69 1.89 -3.27
CA THR A 364 25.77 1.08 -3.84
C THR A 364 26.70 0.65 -2.71
N PHE A 365 26.92 -0.66 -2.59
CA PHE A 365 27.84 -1.23 -1.61
C PHE A 365 29.28 -0.89 -2.01
N ASP A 366 30.15 -0.70 -1.02
CA ASP A 366 31.56 -0.37 -1.24
C ASP A 366 32.36 -1.68 -1.31
N ARG A 367 33.10 -1.88 -2.41
CA ARG A 367 33.87 -3.12 -2.65
C ARG A 367 34.93 -3.38 -1.57
N GLU A 368 35.57 -2.33 -1.05
CA GLU A 368 36.65 -2.48 -0.07
C GLU A 368 36.09 -2.73 1.33
N LYS A 369 35.00 -2.04 1.68
CA LYS A 369 34.38 -2.15 3.00
C LYS A 369 33.48 -3.36 3.14
N ASN A 370 32.80 -3.76 2.07
CA ASN A 370 31.84 -4.86 2.08
C ASN A 370 31.85 -5.65 0.76
N PRO A 371 32.94 -6.41 0.49
CA PRO A 371 33.06 -7.18 -0.74
C PRO A 371 31.95 -8.22 -0.89
N ASN A 372 31.44 -8.76 0.22
CA ASN A 372 30.33 -9.72 0.21
C ASN A 372 29.07 -9.13 -0.43
N TRP A 373 28.52 -8.03 0.09
CA TRP A 373 27.33 -7.41 -0.49
C TRP A 373 27.59 -6.70 -1.82
N PHE A 374 28.81 -6.21 -2.05
CA PHE A 374 29.23 -5.68 -3.35
C PHE A 374 29.14 -6.73 -4.46
N PHE A 375 29.62 -7.95 -4.25
CA PHE A 375 29.54 -9.00 -5.27
C PHE A 375 28.20 -9.75 -5.27
N ALA A 376 27.46 -9.74 -4.16
CA ALA A 376 26.13 -10.36 -4.08
C ALA A 376 25.04 -9.54 -4.78
N VAL A 377 25.08 -8.22 -4.63
CA VAL A 377 24.03 -7.31 -5.13
C VAL A 377 24.62 -6.10 -5.84
N GLY A 378 25.73 -5.54 -5.33
CA GLY A 378 26.40 -4.38 -5.93
C GLY A 378 25.66 -3.07 -5.64
N SER A 379 24.45 -2.91 -6.15
CA SER A 379 23.57 -1.78 -5.83
C SER A 379 22.14 -2.24 -5.60
N THR A 380 21.42 -1.59 -4.71
CA THR A 380 20.03 -1.95 -4.41
C THR A 380 19.13 -0.73 -4.42
N GLY A 381 17.93 -0.89 -4.97
CA GLY A 381 16.82 0.01 -4.71
C GLY A 381 16.27 -0.26 -3.32
N SER A 382 16.00 0.79 -2.55
CA SER A 382 15.49 0.65 -1.20
C SER A 382 14.42 1.68 -0.88
N ASN A 383 13.52 1.32 0.02
CA ASN A 383 12.58 2.27 0.62
C ASN A 383 12.18 1.82 2.03
N VAL A 384 11.52 2.73 2.74
CA VAL A 384 10.92 2.46 4.06
C VAL A 384 9.41 2.51 3.92
N THR A 385 8.74 1.51 4.47
CA THR A 385 7.28 1.47 4.67
C THR A 385 6.99 1.41 6.17
N GLY A 386 5.88 2.00 6.60
CA GLY A 386 5.53 1.99 8.01
C GLY A 386 4.17 2.58 8.32
N VAL A 387 3.86 2.65 9.61
CA VAL A 387 2.67 3.28 10.18
C VAL A 387 3.11 4.21 11.30
N VAL A 388 2.70 5.48 11.20
CA VAL A 388 2.81 6.42 12.31
C VAL A 388 1.53 6.38 13.11
N THR A 389 1.63 6.05 14.39
CA THR A 389 0.50 6.04 15.33
C THR A 389 0.59 7.23 16.27
N VAL A 390 -0.55 7.85 16.57
CA VAL A 390 -0.66 8.83 17.66
C VAL A 390 -1.70 8.33 18.65
N GLU A 391 -1.30 8.18 19.92
CA GLU A 391 -2.18 7.79 21.02
C GLU A 391 -2.11 8.82 22.15
N PRO A 392 -3.23 9.13 22.84
CA PRO A 392 -3.19 9.95 24.04
C PRO A 392 -2.57 9.16 25.19
N ASP A 393 -1.69 9.80 25.96
CA ASP A 393 -1.26 9.28 27.25
C ASP A 393 -2.33 9.49 28.34
N ALA A 394 -2.03 9.07 29.57
CA ALA A 394 -2.97 9.20 30.70
C ALA A 394 -3.38 10.65 31.01
N SER A 395 -2.61 11.65 30.54
CA SER A 395 -2.90 13.08 30.66
C SER A 395 -3.53 13.69 29.40
N GLY A 396 -3.81 12.88 28.37
CA GLY A 396 -4.32 13.33 27.08
C GLY A 396 -3.26 13.92 26.14
N LYS A 397 -1.96 13.84 26.49
CA LYS A 397 -0.88 14.32 25.61
C LYS A 397 -0.55 13.27 24.54
N PRO A 398 -0.26 13.67 23.29
CA PRO A 398 -0.01 12.73 22.22
C PRO A 398 1.36 12.04 22.39
N LYS A 399 1.38 10.72 22.19
CA LYS A 399 2.57 9.89 21.98
C LYS A 399 2.61 9.48 20.52
N VAL A 400 3.72 9.74 19.84
CA VAL A 400 3.85 9.49 18.40
C VAL A 400 4.84 8.36 18.16
N GLY A 401 4.34 7.20 17.73
CA GLY A 401 5.17 6.04 17.39
C GLY A 401 5.31 5.87 15.87
N LEU A 402 6.41 5.28 15.43
CA LEU A 402 6.63 4.80 14.07
C LEU A 402 6.98 3.32 14.13
N ASP A 403 6.13 2.49 13.54
CA ASP A 403 6.47 1.12 13.20
C ASP A 403 6.87 1.06 11.73
N TYR A 404 8.07 0.60 11.42
CA TYR A 404 8.60 0.62 10.05
C TYR A 404 9.41 -0.63 9.70
N GLN A 405 9.46 -0.93 8.41
CA GLN A 405 10.40 -1.89 7.83
C GLN A 405 11.15 -1.25 6.66
N THR A 406 12.33 -1.77 6.40
CA THR A 406 13.13 -1.44 5.23
C THR A 406 12.90 -2.50 4.17
N ASN A 407 12.64 -2.07 2.93
CA ASN A 407 12.54 -2.96 1.79
C ASN A 407 13.74 -2.73 0.88
N ALA A 408 14.32 -3.80 0.36
CA ALA A 408 15.41 -3.77 -0.59
C ALA A 408 15.08 -4.68 -1.76
N TRP A 409 15.46 -4.27 -2.95
CA TRP A 409 15.34 -5.10 -4.15
C TRP A 409 16.40 -4.71 -5.17
N ASP A 410 16.69 -5.65 -6.05
CA ASP A 410 17.50 -5.44 -7.23
C ASP A 410 17.21 -6.55 -8.26
N ARG A 411 17.87 -6.50 -9.40
CA ARG A 411 17.96 -7.62 -10.33
C ARG A 411 19.41 -8.04 -10.43
N TYR A 412 19.69 -9.29 -10.07
CA TYR A 412 21.00 -9.86 -10.24
C TYR A 412 21.29 -10.06 -11.74
N ASN A 413 22.08 -9.15 -12.29
CA ASN A 413 22.45 -9.08 -13.70
C ASN A 413 23.93 -8.72 -13.89
N TRP A 414 24.49 -9.08 -15.05
CA TRP A 414 25.90 -8.90 -15.39
C TRP A 414 26.08 -8.00 -16.63
N ASP A 415 25.48 -6.82 -16.61
CA ASP A 415 25.68 -5.81 -17.64
C ASP A 415 27.12 -5.25 -17.68
N LYS A 416 27.37 -4.34 -18.62
CA LYS A 416 28.73 -3.87 -18.94
C LYS A 416 29.42 -3.21 -17.74
N GLY A 417 30.70 -3.55 -17.55
CA GLY A 417 31.55 -3.05 -16.47
C GLY A 417 31.59 -3.95 -15.23
N LYS A 418 31.03 -5.16 -15.31
CA LYS A 418 30.93 -6.12 -14.19
C LYS A 418 31.85 -7.33 -14.34
N GLY A 419 33.02 -7.15 -14.96
CA GLY A 419 34.09 -8.16 -14.91
C GLY A 419 34.49 -8.48 -13.47
N VAL A 420 34.96 -9.71 -13.22
CA VAL A 420 35.32 -10.19 -11.88
C VAL A 420 36.80 -10.52 -11.80
N ASP A 421 37.46 -9.85 -10.86
CA ASP A 421 38.86 -10.07 -10.51
C ASP A 421 38.96 -10.42 -9.03
N ILE A 422 39.18 -11.71 -8.74
CA ILE A 422 39.33 -12.23 -7.38
C ILE A 422 40.57 -13.13 -7.32
N GLY A 423 41.62 -12.64 -6.67
CA GLY A 423 42.90 -13.36 -6.57
C GLY A 423 43.50 -13.64 -7.96
N LYS A 424 43.69 -14.92 -8.28
CA LYS A 424 44.23 -15.38 -9.58
C LYS A 424 43.15 -15.68 -10.62
N ILE A 425 41.87 -15.53 -10.28
CA ILE A 425 40.76 -15.81 -11.19
C ILE A 425 40.33 -14.49 -11.84
N HIS A 426 40.55 -14.41 -13.14
CA HIS A 426 40.11 -13.32 -14.00
C HIS A 426 38.94 -13.78 -14.88
N ILE A 427 37.82 -13.08 -14.77
CA ILE A 427 36.64 -13.21 -15.62
C ILE A 427 36.43 -11.86 -16.31
N PRO A 428 36.68 -11.78 -17.63
CA PRO A 428 36.55 -10.53 -18.38
C PRO A 428 35.13 -9.96 -18.32
N ASP A 429 35.04 -8.64 -18.46
CA ASP A 429 33.75 -7.96 -18.62
C ASP A 429 32.93 -8.53 -19.78
N GLY A 430 31.61 -8.60 -19.61
CA GLY A 430 30.68 -9.17 -20.59
C GLY A 430 30.67 -10.70 -20.70
N GLN A 431 31.64 -11.42 -20.13
CA GLN A 431 31.63 -12.88 -20.13
C GLN A 431 30.54 -13.48 -19.22
N PRO A 432 30.31 -12.96 -18.00
CA PRO A 432 29.21 -13.43 -17.17
C PRO A 432 27.84 -13.22 -17.85
N SER A 433 27.59 -12.07 -18.50
CA SER A 433 26.33 -11.85 -19.23
C SER A 433 26.11 -12.84 -20.37
N ARG A 434 27.17 -13.29 -21.05
CA ARG A 434 27.02 -14.33 -22.08
C ARG A 434 26.54 -15.66 -21.52
N LEU A 435 26.80 -15.98 -20.25
CA LEU A 435 26.19 -17.17 -19.65
C LEU A 435 24.66 -17.07 -19.62
N HIS A 436 24.12 -15.85 -19.43
CA HIS A 436 22.69 -15.59 -19.57
C HIS A 436 22.19 -15.76 -20.99
N THR A 437 22.81 -15.07 -21.95
CA THR A 437 22.32 -15.09 -23.32
C THR A 437 22.51 -16.45 -24.00
N THR A 438 23.46 -17.27 -23.56
CA THR A 438 23.69 -18.62 -24.06
C THR A 438 22.95 -19.72 -23.31
N GLY A 439 22.17 -19.37 -22.27
CA GLY A 439 21.33 -20.29 -21.52
C GLY A 439 22.07 -21.18 -20.52
N LEU A 440 23.33 -20.86 -20.19
CA LEU A 440 24.14 -21.57 -19.20
C LEU A 440 23.92 -21.07 -17.77
N ALA A 441 23.39 -19.85 -17.61
CA ALA A 441 23.02 -19.24 -16.33
C ALA A 441 21.81 -18.31 -16.53
N GLN A 442 21.12 -17.90 -15.48
CA GLN A 442 19.93 -17.06 -15.63
C GLN A 442 19.89 -15.92 -14.61
N GLU A 443 19.73 -14.68 -15.10
CA GLU A 443 19.44 -13.52 -14.26
C GLU A 443 18.14 -13.68 -13.50
N PHE A 444 18.05 -13.09 -12.31
CA PHE A 444 16.90 -13.23 -11.43
C PHE A 444 16.66 -11.96 -10.60
N SER A 445 15.43 -11.82 -10.11
CA SER A 445 15.07 -10.74 -9.20
C SER A 445 15.47 -11.10 -7.77
N VAL A 446 15.98 -10.11 -7.03
CA VAL A 446 16.25 -10.22 -5.60
C VAL A 446 15.41 -9.21 -4.85
N SER A 447 14.74 -9.63 -3.78
CA SER A 447 14.00 -8.69 -2.92
C SER A 447 13.76 -9.23 -1.52
N GLY A 448 13.56 -8.32 -0.58
CA GLY A 448 13.20 -8.67 0.78
C GLY A 448 12.84 -7.45 1.62
N SER A 449 12.42 -7.72 2.84
CA SER A 449 12.08 -6.70 3.83
C SER A 449 12.73 -7.07 5.17
N SER A 450 13.10 -6.05 5.95
CA SER A 450 13.59 -6.23 7.31
C SER A 450 12.45 -6.60 8.24
N SER A 451 12.81 -7.10 9.43
CA SER A 451 11.99 -7.04 10.62
C SER A 451 11.41 -5.64 10.83
N VAL A 452 10.23 -5.59 11.46
CA VAL A 452 9.57 -4.31 11.80
C VAL A 452 10.20 -3.75 13.07
N LYS A 453 10.62 -2.49 13.00
CA LYS A 453 11.17 -1.72 14.12
C LYS A 453 10.17 -0.71 14.63
N HIS A 454 10.19 -0.47 15.94
CA HIS A 454 9.43 0.59 16.58
C HIS A 454 10.36 1.74 16.99
N TYR A 455 9.98 2.98 16.66
CA TYR A 455 10.71 4.19 17.06
C TYR A 455 9.74 5.27 17.57
N ASP A 456 10.07 5.87 18.71
CA ASP A 456 9.35 7.03 19.24
C ASP A 456 9.75 8.29 18.47
N LEU A 457 8.82 8.90 17.76
CA LEU A 457 9.00 10.15 17.01
C LEU A 457 8.93 11.39 17.91
N GLY A 458 8.53 11.23 19.17
CA GLY A 458 8.38 12.28 20.16
C GLY A 458 7.00 12.93 20.13
N GLY A 459 6.37 13.04 21.30
CA GLY A 459 5.04 13.61 21.51
C GLY A 459 4.97 15.11 21.27
N SER A 460 5.18 15.94 22.31
CA SER A 460 5.20 17.40 22.19
C SER A 460 6.48 17.94 21.51
N THR A 461 7.62 17.32 21.80
CA THR A 461 8.92 17.63 21.20
C THR A 461 9.37 16.50 20.28
N PRO A 462 9.92 16.78 19.08
CA PRO A 462 10.47 15.74 18.21
C PRO A 462 11.62 14.97 18.88
N ASN A 463 11.68 13.66 18.69
CA ASN A 463 12.79 12.83 19.13
C ASN A 463 13.83 12.66 18.00
N ASN A 464 15.08 13.05 18.30
CA ASN A 464 16.24 12.91 17.42
C ASN A 464 17.27 11.89 17.95
N GLY A 465 16.92 11.12 18.99
CA GLY A 465 17.74 10.04 19.51
C GLY A 465 17.98 8.92 18.48
N PRO A 466 18.93 8.00 18.73
CA PRO A 466 19.31 6.98 17.76
C PRO A 466 18.13 6.09 17.35
N LEU A 467 18.10 5.68 16.08
CA LEU A 467 17.12 4.71 15.58
C LEU A 467 17.43 3.30 16.13
N PRO A 468 16.44 2.40 16.20
CA PRO A 468 16.66 1.02 16.62
C PRO A 468 17.72 0.34 15.75
N LYS A 469 18.60 -0.45 16.39
CA LYS A 469 19.57 -1.26 15.65
C LYS A 469 18.83 -2.34 14.84
N PRO A 470 19.40 -2.78 13.70
CA PRO A 470 18.93 -3.95 12.97
C PRO A 470 18.88 -5.19 13.88
N ASP A 471 18.01 -6.15 13.59
CA ASP A 471 18.10 -7.43 14.30
C ASP A 471 19.37 -8.16 13.86
N GLU A 472 20.05 -8.79 14.81
CA GLU A 472 21.18 -9.65 14.45
C GLU A 472 20.62 -10.85 13.68
N PRO A 473 21.12 -11.12 12.46
CA PRO A 473 20.73 -12.32 11.75
C PRO A 473 21.19 -13.53 12.58
N TRP A 474 20.32 -14.52 12.75
CA TRP A 474 20.74 -15.83 13.22
C TRP A 474 21.87 -16.31 12.29
N ARG A 475 23.04 -16.60 12.89
CA ARG A 475 24.25 -17.02 12.16
C ARG A 475 24.00 -18.27 11.32
#